data_AF-A0A431PP74-F1
#
_entry.id   AF-A0A431PP74-F1
#
_cell.length_a   1.000
_cell.length_b   1.000
_cell.length_c   1.000
_cell.angle_alpha   90.00
_cell.angle_beta   90.00
_cell.angle_gamma   90.00
#
_symmetry.space_group_name_H-M   'P 1'
#
loop_
_entity.id
_entity.type
_entity.pdbx_description
1 polymer ?
#
loop_
_entity_poly.entity_id
_entity_poly.type
_entity_poly.pdbx_seq_one_letter_code
_entity_poly.pdbx_strand_id
1 'polypeptide(L)'
;MLVADLIHSCSNEMVAQAALSCIGGRFAERVRVAAHQKGMGVGRFVAAVVREFARRADDGVRDALRERITGDDQPLLMGLRAVLEPALEDGALFLDDDVVLGRPLPIELSCLGLHQYQ
;
A
#
# COMPACT_ATOMS: atom_id res chain seq x y z
N MET A 1 7.17 11.30 -17.99
CA MET A 1 8.12 10.23 -17.66
C MET A 1 8.12 9.94 -16.17
N LEU A 2 8.56 10.84 -15.29
CA LEU A 2 8.68 10.58 -13.83
C LEU A 2 7.51 9.82 -13.17
N VAL A 3 6.27 10.26 -13.37
CA VAL A 3 5.09 9.59 -12.77
C VAL A 3 4.83 8.21 -13.39
N ALA A 4 5.04 8.05 -14.69
CA ALA A 4 4.93 6.75 -15.34
C ALA A 4 6.04 5.80 -14.86
N ASP A 5 7.27 6.30 -14.67
CA ASP A 5 8.41 5.52 -14.17
C ASP A 5 8.20 5.09 -12.71
N LEU A 6 7.62 5.98 -11.89
CA LEU A 6 7.16 5.67 -10.53
C LEU A 6 6.15 4.53 -10.54
N ILE A 7 5.08 4.67 -11.34
CA ILE A 7 4.01 3.66 -11.44
C ILE A 7 4.59 2.33 -11.92
N HIS A 8 5.37 2.35 -12.98
CA HIS A 8 5.96 1.15 -13.57
C HIS A 8 6.86 0.41 -12.57
N SER A 9 7.79 1.14 -11.96
CA SER A 9 8.78 0.57 -11.02
C SER A 9 8.12 0.10 -9.72
N CYS A 10 7.36 0.97 -9.06
CA CYS A 10 6.83 0.70 -7.72
C CYS A 10 5.55 -0.15 -7.75
N SER A 11 5.04 -0.53 -8.92
CA SER A 11 4.04 -1.61 -9.03
C SER A 11 4.62 -3.01 -8.83
N ASN A 12 5.95 -3.16 -8.79
CA ASN A 12 6.63 -4.41 -8.43
C ASN A 12 6.89 -4.47 -6.91
N GLU A 13 6.45 -5.54 -6.24
CA GLU A 13 6.53 -5.66 -4.77
C GLU A 13 7.96 -5.51 -4.22
N MET A 14 8.96 -6.09 -4.91
CA MET A 14 10.36 -6.06 -4.45
C MET A 14 10.96 -4.66 -4.60
N VAL A 15 10.68 -3.98 -5.71
CA VAL A 15 11.13 -2.61 -5.95
C VAL A 15 10.43 -1.64 -4.99
N ALA A 16 9.13 -1.81 -4.78
CA ALA A 16 8.35 -1.03 -3.83
C ALA A 16 8.89 -1.14 -2.41
N GLN A 17 9.26 -2.35 -1.97
CA GLN A 17 9.88 -2.57 -0.66
C GLN A 17 11.26 -1.93 -0.56
N ALA A 18 12.08 -2.03 -1.61
CA ALA A 18 13.39 -1.41 -1.65
C ALA A 18 13.27 0.12 -1.59
N ALA A 19 12.37 0.71 -2.39
CA ALA A 19 12.12 2.16 -2.41
C ALA A 19 11.63 2.66 -1.05
N LEU A 20 10.71 1.95 -0.39
CA LEU A 20 10.30 2.29 0.98
C LEU A 20 11.46 2.21 1.98
N SER A 21 12.36 1.24 1.83
CA SER A 21 13.54 1.11 2.67
C SER A 21 14.51 2.28 2.47
N CYS A 22 14.66 2.78 1.24
CA CYS A 22 15.43 3.99 0.93
C CYS A 22 14.80 5.25 1.54
N ILE A 23 13.46 5.35 1.56
CA ILE A 23 12.76 6.45 2.22
C ILE A 23 12.99 6.42 3.74
N GLY A 24 12.87 5.23 4.34
CA GLY A 24 13.18 4.99 5.74
C GLY A 24 12.40 5.82 6.78
N GLY A 25 12.94 5.85 7.98
CA GLY A 25 12.44 6.66 9.11
C GLY A 25 11.01 6.32 9.56
N ARG A 26 10.39 7.27 10.27
CA ARG A 26 9.03 7.14 10.82
C ARG A 26 7.96 6.90 9.76
N PHE A 27 8.17 7.43 8.55
CA PHE A 27 7.24 7.23 7.44
C PHE A 27 7.22 5.77 6.99
N ALA A 28 8.39 5.17 6.76
CA ALA A 28 8.47 3.75 6.41
C ALA A 28 7.83 2.88 7.48
N GLU A 29 7.99 3.22 8.76
CA GLU A 29 7.36 2.48 9.85
C GLU A 29 5.84 2.56 9.83
N ARG A 30 5.26 3.75 9.60
CA ARG A 30 3.80 3.90 9.43
C ARG A 30 3.27 3.02 8.30
N VAL A 31 3.98 2.94 7.18
CA VAL A 31 3.63 2.06 6.06
C VAL A 31 3.70 0.58 6.46
N ARG A 32 4.72 0.17 7.22
CA ARG A 32 4.83 -1.22 7.72
C ARG A 32 3.68 -1.58 8.66
N VAL A 33 3.33 -0.69 9.59
CA VAL A 33 2.20 -0.88 10.50
C VAL A 33 0.90 -1.00 9.72
N ALA A 34 0.66 -0.12 8.73
CA ALA A 34 -0.52 -0.20 7.88
C ALA A 34 -0.59 -1.51 7.08
N ALA A 35 0.53 -1.95 6.49
CA ALA A 35 0.60 -3.24 5.79
C ALA A 35 0.29 -4.41 6.74
N HIS A 36 0.86 -4.40 7.94
CA HIS A 36 0.65 -5.43 8.96
C HIS A 36 -0.82 -5.49 9.44
N GLN A 37 -1.44 -4.34 9.71
CA GLN A 37 -2.86 -4.25 10.09
C GLN A 37 -3.78 -4.88 9.03
N LYS A 38 -3.36 -4.87 7.76
CA LYS A 38 -4.09 -5.46 6.63
C LYS A 38 -3.64 -6.90 6.30
N GLY A 39 -2.74 -7.49 7.09
CA GLY A 39 -2.21 -8.84 6.85
C GLY A 39 -1.39 -8.98 5.57
N MET A 40 -0.86 -7.86 5.05
CA MET A 40 -0.12 -7.82 3.78
C MET A 40 1.39 -7.71 4.01
N GLY A 41 2.17 -8.28 3.08
CA GLY A 41 3.60 -7.96 2.97
C GLY A 41 3.79 -6.48 2.61
N VAL A 42 4.85 -5.86 3.14
CA VAL A 42 5.10 -4.41 3.00
C VAL A 42 5.24 -3.99 1.53
N GLY A 43 6.07 -4.69 0.75
CA GLY A 43 6.23 -4.42 -0.68
C GLY A 43 4.93 -4.58 -1.46
N ARG A 44 4.15 -5.61 -1.13
CA ARG A 44 2.82 -5.84 -1.71
C ARG A 44 1.83 -4.74 -1.40
N PHE A 45 1.78 -4.27 -0.15
CA PHE A 45 0.94 -3.16 0.26
C PHE A 45 1.26 -1.90 -0.55
N VAL A 46 2.55 -1.53 -0.61
CA VAL A 46 2.98 -0.35 -1.37
C VAL A 46 2.64 -0.49 -2.86
N ALA A 47 2.92 -1.65 -3.46
CA ALA A 47 2.60 -1.91 -4.86
C ALA A 47 1.08 -1.83 -5.14
N ALA A 48 0.25 -2.31 -4.22
CA ALA A 48 -1.21 -2.20 -4.34
C ALA A 48 -1.66 -0.73 -4.33
N VAL A 49 -1.12 0.11 -3.43
CA VAL A 49 -1.45 1.54 -3.41
C VAL A 49 -1.01 2.24 -4.70
N VAL A 50 0.17 1.92 -5.22
CA VAL A 50 0.67 2.51 -6.47
C VAL A 50 -0.18 2.11 -7.68
N ARG A 51 -0.59 0.84 -7.76
CA ARG A 51 -1.51 0.36 -8.81
C ARG A 51 -2.86 1.04 -8.72
N GLU A 52 -3.36 1.24 -7.50
CA GLU A 52 -4.64 1.90 -7.28
C GLU A 52 -4.59 3.38 -7.66
N PHE A 53 -3.49 4.07 -7.30
CA PHE A 53 -3.22 5.41 -7.80
C PHE A 53 -3.18 5.45 -9.33
N ALA A 54 -2.48 4.50 -9.98
CA ALA A 54 -2.41 4.44 -11.43
C ALA A 54 -3.80 4.27 -12.08
N ARG A 55 -4.69 3.52 -11.44
CA ARG A 55 -6.06 3.27 -11.91
C ARG A 55 -6.99 4.46 -11.71
N ARG A 56 -6.86 5.20 -10.61
CA ARG A 56 -7.78 6.30 -10.22
C ARG A 56 -7.30 7.69 -10.63
N ALA A 57 -6.00 7.93 -10.73
CA ALA A 57 -5.44 9.24 -11.02
C ALA A 57 -5.67 9.62 -12.49
N ASP A 58 -6.44 10.69 -12.69
CA ASP A 58 -6.57 11.35 -13.98
C ASP A 58 -5.30 12.13 -14.36
N ASP A 59 -5.30 12.72 -15.56
CA ASP A 59 -4.14 13.45 -16.07
C ASP A 59 -3.80 14.68 -15.22
N GLY A 60 -4.80 15.34 -14.61
CA GLY A 60 -4.60 16.50 -13.73
C GLY A 60 -3.86 16.11 -12.45
N VAL A 61 -4.26 15.01 -11.81
CA VAL A 61 -3.59 14.48 -10.61
C VAL A 61 -2.17 14.04 -10.94
N ARG A 62 -1.96 13.39 -12.09
CA ARG A 62 -0.64 12.95 -12.54
C ARG A 62 0.28 14.13 -12.84
N ASP A 63 -0.24 15.19 -13.47
CA ASP A 63 0.52 16.38 -13.77
C ASP A 63 0.88 17.17 -12.51
N ALA A 64 -0.04 17.31 -11.56
CA ALA A 64 0.24 17.91 -10.26
C ALA A 64 1.32 17.14 -9.48
N LEU A 65 1.27 15.80 -9.50
CA LEU A 65 2.32 14.97 -8.91
C LEU A 65 3.66 15.18 -9.62
N ARG A 66 3.66 15.23 -10.97
CA ARG A 66 4.87 15.47 -11.76
C ARG A 66 5.50 16.81 -11.40
N GLU A 67 4.71 17.88 -11.35
CA GLU A 67 5.19 19.22 -11.00
C GLU A 67 5.80 19.24 -9.59
N ARG A 68 5.13 18.61 -8.62
CA ARG A 68 5.59 18.54 -7.24
C ARG A 68 6.96 17.88 -7.09
N ILE A 69 7.25 16.84 -7.85
CA ILE A 69 8.49 16.05 -7.70
C ILE A 69 9.59 16.47 -8.69
N THR A 70 9.28 17.35 -9.63
CA THR A 70 10.27 17.81 -10.61
C THR A 70 11.29 18.71 -9.93
N GLY A 71 12.57 18.39 -10.07
CA GLY A 71 13.67 19.15 -9.47
C GLY A 71 14.10 18.69 -8.09
N ASP A 72 13.42 17.70 -7.49
CA ASP A 72 13.91 17.02 -6.30
C ASP A 72 15.15 16.17 -6.61
N ASP A 73 16.05 16.01 -5.62
CA ASP A 73 17.23 15.14 -5.74
C ASP A 73 16.86 13.66 -5.92
N GLN A 74 15.70 13.25 -5.41
CA GLN A 74 15.20 11.87 -5.45
C GLN A 74 13.72 11.82 -5.84
N PRO A 75 13.37 12.18 -7.08
CA PRO A 75 11.99 12.44 -7.50
C PRO A 75 11.10 11.19 -7.40
N LEU A 76 11.66 10.00 -7.64
CA LEU A 76 10.91 8.74 -7.48
C LEU A 76 10.54 8.45 -6.03
N LEU A 77 11.45 8.69 -5.06
CA LEU A 77 11.15 8.46 -3.66
C LEU A 77 10.16 9.49 -3.11
N MET A 78 10.30 10.75 -3.55
CA MET A 78 9.35 11.82 -3.22
C MET A 78 7.96 11.55 -3.81
N GLY A 79 7.89 11.07 -5.05
CA GLY A 79 6.65 10.65 -5.68
C GLY A 79 6.00 9.48 -4.96
N LEU A 80 6.79 8.45 -4.58
CA LEU A 80 6.27 7.31 -3.84
C LEU A 80 5.69 7.72 -2.49
N ARG A 81 6.39 8.60 -1.75
CA ARG A 81 5.89 9.17 -0.50
C ARG A 81 4.58 9.93 -0.73
N ALA A 82 4.51 10.79 -1.74
CA ALA A 82 3.33 11.57 -2.05
C ALA A 82 2.10 10.71 -2.41
N VAL A 83 2.31 9.56 -3.05
CA VAL A 83 1.24 8.59 -3.35
C VAL A 83 0.79 7.81 -2.10
N LEU A 84 1.73 7.49 -1.21
CA LEU A 84 1.46 6.70 0.00
C LEU A 84 0.89 7.52 1.16
N GLU A 85 1.18 8.82 1.27
CA GLU A 85 0.71 9.64 2.39
C GLU A 85 -0.83 9.67 2.50
N PRO A 86 -1.59 9.96 1.41
CA PRO A 86 -3.06 9.95 1.45
C PRO A 86 -3.62 8.55 1.80
N ALA A 87 -2.98 7.50 1.28
CA ALA A 87 -3.33 6.11 1.56
C ALA A 87 -3.23 5.72 3.05
N LEU A 88 -2.38 6.41 3.82
CA LEU A 88 -2.23 6.21 5.25
C LEU A 88 -3.22 7.07 6.07
N GLU A 89 -3.61 8.23 5.56
CA GLU A 89 -4.55 9.17 6.21
C GLU A 89 -5.99 8.69 6.09
N ASP A 90 -6.37 8.18 4.92
CA ASP A 90 -7.76 7.81 4.64
C ASP A 90 -8.22 6.53 5.34
N GLY A 91 -7.31 5.73 5.91
CA GLY A 91 -7.64 4.46 6.59
C GLY A 91 -8.38 3.41 5.74
N ALA A 92 -8.75 3.74 4.49
CA ALA A 92 -9.85 3.11 3.75
C ALA A 92 -9.50 2.80 2.28
N LEU A 93 -8.23 2.59 1.94
CA LEU A 93 -7.93 1.87 0.71
C LEU A 93 -8.23 0.39 0.94
N PHE A 94 -9.50 0.01 0.86
CA PHE A 94 -10.06 -1.29 0.41
C PHE A 94 -11.57 -1.24 0.62
N LEU A 95 -12.30 -0.68 -0.35
CA LEU A 95 -13.65 -1.14 -0.66
C LEU A 95 -13.68 -1.40 -2.17
N ASP A 96 -13.94 -2.67 -2.46
CA ASP A 96 -14.35 -3.27 -3.73
C ASP A 96 -13.26 -3.89 -4.64
N ASP A 97 -13.26 -5.23 -4.54
CA ASP A 97 -12.86 -6.32 -5.44
C ASP A 97 -11.39 -6.69 -5.74
N ASP A 98 -11.14 -7.99 -5.54
CA ASP A 98 -10.02 -8.83 -5.99
C ASP A 98 -8.61 -8.67 -5.40
N VAL A 99 -8.50 -8.81 -4.07
CA VAL A 99 -7.26 -9.35 -3.47
C VAL A 99 -7.56 -10.69 -2.79
N VAL A 100 -7.69 -11.73 -3.63
CA VAL A 100 -7.56 -13.12 -3.17
C VAL A 100 -6.09 -13.37 -2.86
N LEU A 101 -5.70 -13.23 -1.60
CA LEU A 101 -4.43 -13.74 -1.11
C LEU A 101 -4.71 -14.68 0.05
N GLY A 102 -4.74 -15.96 -0.33
CA GLY A 102 -5.05 -17.08 0.53
C GLY A 102 -4.30 -17.04 1.86
N ARG A 103 -5.09 -17.05 2.93
CA ARG A 103 -4.88 -17.87 4.12
C ARG A 103 -6.26 -18.27 4.65
N PRO A 104 -6.59 -19.56 4.79
CA PRO A 104 -7.69 -19.94 5.66
C PRO A 104 -7.27 -19.56 7.09
N LEU A 105 -7.98 -18.64 7.71
CA LEU A 105 -7.90 -18.49 9.16
C LEU A 105 -8.41 -19.80 9.77
N PRO A 106 -7.65 -20.48 10.65
CA PRO A 106 -8.19 -21.58 11.40
C PRO A 106 -9.22 -20.99 12.36
N ILE A 107 -10.50 -21.25 12.08
CA ILE A 107 -11.52 -21.16 13.10
C ILE A 107 -11.29 -22.37 14.01
N GLU A 108 -10.40 -22.20 14.99
CA GLU A 108 -10.39 -23.00 16.21
C GLU A 108 -11.72 -22.71 16.94
N LEU A 109 -12.77 -23.42 16.54
CA LEU A 109 -14.00 -23.58 17.32
C LEU A 109 -13.96 -24.96 17.98
N SER A 110 -13.06 -25.06 18.95
CA SER A 110 -13.13 -26.04 20.03
C SER A 110 -12.82 -25.23 21.29
N CYS A 111 -13.73 -25.03 22.22
CA CYS A 111 -14.13 -26.06 23.14
C CYS A 111 -15.42 -25.68 23.91
N LEU A 112 -16.31 -26.66 24.02
CA LEU A 112 -17.02 -27.02 25.26
C LEU A 112 -17.88 -25.97 25.97
N GLY A 113 -19.19 -26.07 25.73
CA GLY A 113 -20.25 -25.67 26.66
C GLY A 113 -21.39 -26.68 26.56
N LEU A 114 -21.27 -27.75 27.32
CA LEU A 114 -22.14 -28.93 27.36
C LEU A 114 -23.62 -28.60 27.57
N HIS A 115 -24.47 -29.41 26.92
CA HIS A 115 -25.75 -29.94 27.41
C HIS A 115 -26.20 -29.45 28.80
N GLN A 116 -27.44 -28.97 28.90
CA GLN A 116 -28.41 -29.64 29.79
C GLN A 116 -29.85 -29.30 29.44
N TYR A 117 -30.64 -30.38 29.39
CA TYR A 117 -32.10 -30.44 29.39
C TYR A 117 -32.69 -29.68 30.59
N GLN A 118 -33.76 -28.92 30.36
CA GLN A 118 -35.10 -29.18 30.91
C GLN A 118 -36.15 -28.32 30.22
#